data_AF-A0A1Q3T9G5-F1
#
_entry.id   AF-A0A1Q3T9G5-F1
#
_cell.length_a   1.000
_cell.length_b   1.000
_cell.length_c   1.000
_cell.angle_alpha   90.00
_cell.angle_beta   90.00
_cell.angle_gamma   90.00
#
_symmetry.space_group_name_H-M   'P 1'
#
loop_
_entity.id
_entity.type
_entity.pdbx_description
1 polymer ?
#
loop_
_entity_poly.entity_id
_entity_poly.type
_entity_poly.pdbx_seq_one_letter_code
_entity_poly.pdbx_strand_id
1 'polypeptide(L)'
;MGHLFLINDSFEIENIPESKRDKIFRDFCDAVENAMKSKDSFHGLPEIHNREYSYGTFYYDFLFQGWPVVNQNPALKGISSTTLNLYHSLVFAIPGLVSLLPSDSIFLDQFQYLHYGYSGFAMPSCPNPYVSCYSSWFEWKRLWLSQHQVEIVWKNGDDDFLPNKTLSDEILWKEVISHGMEDKLPKYKGNRTITFYEEVMKKKGPNTEAYTIEVGKKVAEANYYIYLPVLSRNERDAVKSLRTIFRLIGRNGSPQYISLDHKHGMFEYHNERGDHRGEFKFDGSYNSEAQNSHNFRTLESKGE
;
A
#
# COMPACT_ATOMS: atom_id res chain seq x y z
N MET A 1 10.54 8.19 6.53
CA MET A 1 9.32 8.88 7.05
C MET A 1 8.84 9.80 5.94
N GLY A 2 7.54 9.85 5.67
CA GLY A 2 6.98 10.63 4.58
C GLY A 2 6.45 12.00 4.99
N HIS A 3 6.39 12.92 4.03
CA HIS A 3 5.98 14.32 4.19
C HIS A 3 4.89 14.64 3.17
N LEU A 4 3.67 14.91 3.62
CA LEU A 4 2.52 15.19 2.75
C LEU A 4 2.08 16.65 2.90
N PHE A 5 2.04 17.38 1.80
CA PHE A 5 1.55 18.75 1.78
C PHE A 5 0.06 18.82 1.42
N LEU A 6 -0.74 19.40 2.31
CA LEU A 6 -2.17 19.57 2.14
C LEU A 6 -2.45 20.70 1.14
N ILE A 7 -3.12 20.36 0.04
CA ILE A 7 -3.55 21.33 -0.96
C ILE A 7 -4.87 21.94 -0.50
N ASN A 8 -4.86 23.21 -0.10
CA ASN A 8 -6.05 23.91 0.41
C ASN A 8 -7.24 23.81 -0.55
N ASP A 9 -7.03 24.07 -1.84
CA ASP A 9 -8.07 24.01 -2.88
C ASP A 9 -8.76 22.64 -2.97
N SER A 10 -8.10 21.57 -2.52
CA SER A 10 -8.66 20.23 -2.56
C SER A 10 -9.81 20.02 -1.61
N PHE A 11 -9.96 20.84 -0.57
CA PHE A 11 -11.05 20.70 0.39
C PHE A 11 -12.36 21.31 -0.10
N GLU A 12 -12.39 21.88 -1.31
CA GLU A 12 -13.62 22.31 -1.99
C GLU A 12 -14.42 21.10 -2.49
N ILE A 13 -15.75 21.12 -2.28
CA ILE A 13 -16.65 20.01 -2.60
C ILE A 13 -17.87 20.43 -3.43
N GLU A 14 -17.99 21.70 -3.80
CA GLU A 14 -19.10 22.22 -4.61
C GLU A 14 -19.33 21.38 -5.87
N ASN A 15 -18.24 21.07 -6.57
CA ASN A 15 -18.25 20.29 -7.82
C ASN A 15 -18.36 18.77 -7.62
N ILE A 16 -18.40 18.30 -6.37
CA ILE A 16 -18.48 16.87 -6.04
C ILE A 16 -19.96 16.49 -5.93
N PRO A 17 -20.44 15.48 -6.68
CA PRO A 17 -21.82 15.01 -6.57
C PRO A 17 -22.16 14.60 -5.13
N GLU A 18 -23.35 14.97 -4.65
CA GLU A 18 -23.81 14.68 -3.27
C GLU A 18 -23.60 13.21 -2.88
N SER A 19 -23.90 12.28 -3.80
CA SER A 19 -23.76 10.83 -3.60
C SER A 19 -22.33 10.33 -3.40
N LYS A 20 -21.31 11.15 -3.73
CA LYS A 20 -19.88 10.80 -3.62
C LYS A 20 -19.18 11.47 -2.45
N ARG A 21 -19.75 12.55 -1.89
CA ARG A 21 -19.10 13.37 -0.85
C ARG A 21 -18.70 12.51 0.35
N ASP A 22 -19.63 11.78 0.95
CA ASP A 22 -19.36 10.91 2.11
C ASP A 22 -18.16 9.97 1.91
N LYS A 23 -18.05 9.39 0.70
CA LYS A 23 -16.95 8.47 0.38
C LYS A 23 -15.62 9.20 0.33
N ILE A 24 -15.55 10.37 -0.31
CA ILE A 24 -14.31 11.14 -0.45
C ILE A 24 -13.77 11.56 0.91
N PHE A 25 -14.65 11.99 1.82
CA PHE A 25 -14.28 12.32 3.19
C PHE A 25 -13.72 11.10 3.93
N ARG A 26 -14.39 9.94 3.85
CA ARG A 26 -13.89 8.69 4.45
C ARG A 26 -12.57 8.22 3.86
N ASP A 27 -12.44 8.25 2.54
CA ASP A 27 -11.22 7.87 1.85
C ASP A 27 -10.03 8.69 2.37
N PHE A 28 -10.21 10.00 2.53
CA PHE A 28 -9.16 10.86 3.10
C PHE A 28 -8.86 10.52 4.56
N CYS A 29 -9.86 10.22 5.40
CA CYS A 29 -9.64 9.71 6.76
C CYS A 29 -8.76 8.46 6.76
N ASP A 30 -9.07 7.49 5.90
CA ASP A 30 -8.31 6.24 5.80
C ASP A 30 -6.85 6.53 5.42
N ALA A 31 -6.60 7.49 4.52
CA ALA A 31 -5.24 7.91 4.16
C ALA A 31 -4.51 8.52 5.36
N VAL A 32 -5.16 9.44 6.10
CA VAL A 32 -4.60 10.09 7.28
C VAL A 32 -4.25 9.07 8.35
N GLU A 33 -5.17 8.15 8.70
CA GLU A 33 -4.90 7.13 9.72
C GLU A 33 -3.68 6.27 9.38
N ASN A 34 -3.50 5.90 8.12
CA ASN A 34 -2.41 5.04 7.69
C ASN A 34 -1.07 5.80 7.61
N ALA A 35 -1.09 7.04 7.12
CA ALA A 35 0.06 7.95 7.19
C ALA A 35 0.53 8.09 8.65
N MET A 36 -0.40 8.31 9.57
CA MET A 36 -0.12 8.42 10.99
C MET A 36 0.45 7.16 11.62
N LYS A 37 -0.16 5.98 11.36
CA LYS A 37 0.38 4.68 11.83
C LYS A 37 1.82 4.45 11.33
N SER A 38 2.15 5.01 10.18
CA SER A 38 3.48 4.95 9.55
C SER A 38 4.40 6.12 9.93
N LYS A 39 3.94 6.98 10.86
CA LYS A 39 4.63 8.18 11.35
C LYS A 39 4.91 9.23 10.28
N ASP A 40 4.17 9.20 9.17
CA ASP A 40 4.24 10.23 8.14
C ASP A 40 3.64 11.55 8.66
N SER A 41 4.15 12.67 8.16
CA SER A 41 3.81 14.01 8.65
C SER A 41 3.00 14.78 7.62
N PHE A 42 2.00 15.53 8.06
CA PHE A 42 1.25 16.46 7.23
C PHE A 42 1.73 17.89 7.43
N HIS A 43 1.84 18.61 6.33
CA HIS A 43 2.22 20.00 6.24
C HIS A 43 1.12 20.77 5.53
N GLY A 44 0.95 22.04 5.84
CA GLY A 44 -0.05 22.88 5.19
C GLY A 44 0.29 24.34 5.35
N LEU A 45 -0.47 25.19 4.69
CA LEU A 45 -0.33 26.64 4.85
C LEU A 45 -1.31 27.16 5.91
N PRO A 46 -1.03 28.32 6.56
CA PRO A 46 -1.92 28.90 7.55
C PRO A 46 -3.35 29.13 7.06
N GLU A 47 -3.57 29.30 5.75
CA GLU A 47 -4.91 29.50 5.20
C GLU A 47 -5.81 28.28 5.40
N ILE A 48 -5.29 27.08 5.68
CA ILE A 48 -6.13 25.91 5.94
C ILE A 48 -7.12 26.13 7.09
N HIS A 49 -6.79 27.00 8.04
CA HIS A 49 -7.63 27.32 9.19
C HIS A 49 -8.77 28.31 8.87
N ASN A 50 -8.54 29.23 7.95
CA ASN A 50 -9.40 30.40 7.76
C ASN A 50 -9.94 30.53 6.34
N ARG A 51 -9.54 29.65 5.42
CA ARG A 51 -10.03 29.65 4.05
C ARG A 51 -11.51 29.35 4.03
N GLU A 52 -12.25 30.17 3.29
CA GLU A 52 -13.66 29.95 2.99
C GLU A 52 -13.81 29.02 1.78
N TYR A 53 -14.55 27.94 1.97
CA TYR A 53 -15.02 27.02 0.93
C TYR A 53 -16.52 27.25 0.70
N SER A 54 -17.11 26.56 -0.28
CA SER A 54 -18.54 26.68 -0.59
C SER A 54 -19.47 26.37 0.61
N TYR A 55 -18.95 25.68 1.63
CA TYR A 55 -19.66 25.30 2.84
C TYR A 55 -19.25 26.10 4.09
N GLY A 56 -18.41 27.13 3.94
CA GLY A 56 -17.77 27.85 5.04
C GLY A 56 -16.33 27.41 5.26
N THR A 57 -15.79 27.66 6.45
CA THR A 57 -14.42 27.24 6.83
C THR A 57 -14.36 25.77 7.23
N PHE A 58 -13.24 25.10 6.90
CA PHE A 58 -13.07 23.67 7.20
C PHE A 58 -13.16 23.37 8.71
N TYR A 59 -12.53 24.18 9.55
CA TYR A 59 -12.50 23.95 10.98
C TYR A 59 -13.77 24.43 11.68
N TYR A 60 -14.18 25.68 11.48
CA TYR A 60 -15.29 26.23 12.26
C TYR A 60 -16.67 25.87 11.73
N ASP A 61 -16.86 25.73 10.42
CA ASP A 61 -18.19 25.51 9.82
C ASP A 61 -18.46 24.04 9.47
N PHE A 62 -17.41 23.21 9.50
CA PHE A 62 -17.54 21.76 9.33
C PHE A 62 -17.06 20.99 10.57
N LEU A 63 -15.76 21.00 10.88
CA LEU A 63 -15.17 20.11 11.88
C LEU A 63 -15.59 20.41 13.34
N PHE A 64 -15.87 21.64 13.70
CA PHE A 64 -16.28 22.00 15.08
C PHE A 64 -17.79 22.14 15.24
N GLN A 65 -18.55 21.88 14.19
CA GLN A 65 -20.01 21.94 14.23
C GLN A 65 -20.63 20.61 14.65
N GLY A 66 -21.74 20.71 15.38
CA GLY A 66 -22.58 19.56 15.68
C GLY A 66 -23.33 19.09 14.44
N TRP A 67 -23.66 17.78 14.39
CA TRP A 67 -24.45 17.19 13.30
C TRP A 67 -25.73 17.97 12.91
N PRO A 68 -26.53 18.53 13.85
CA PRO A 68 -27.72 19.30 13.48
C PRO A 68 -27.42 20.52 12.58
N VAL A 69 -26.26 21.17 12.76
CA VAL A 69 -25.84 22.32 11.96
C VAL A 69 -25.31 21.85 10.61
N VAL A 70 -24.43 20.85 10.61
CA VAL A 70 -23.86 20.27 9.37
C VAL A 70 -24.94 19.74 8.43
N ASN A 71 -25.93 19.02 8.97
CA ASN A 71 -27.02 18.44 8.18
C ASN A 71 -28.00 19.48 7.60
N GLN A 72 -28.00 20.70 8.12
CA GLN A 72 -28.82 21.80 7.58
C GLN A 72 -28.09 22.60 6.49
N ASN A 73 -26.77 22.48 6.36
CA ASN A 73 -25.99 23.16 5.34
C ASN A 73 -26.17 22.47 3.97
N PRO A 74 -26.77 23.14 2.97
CA PRO A 74 -26.99 22.55 1.64
C PRO A 74 -25.69 22.12 0.95
N ALA A 75 -24.58 22.84 1.18
CA ALA A 75 -23.29 22.53 0.58
C ALA A 75 -22.66 21.25 1.15
N LEU A 76 -23.01 20.86 2.38
CA LEU A 76 -22.52 19.65 3.06
C LEU A 76 -23.46 18.44 2.88
N LYS A 77 -24.58 18.61 2.17
CA LYS A 77 -25.53 17.53 1.90
C LYS A 77 -24.84 16.35 1.22
N GLY A 78 -25.16 15.15 1.70
CA GLY A 78 -24.53 13.91 1.25
C GLY A 78 -23.36 13.45 2.12
N ILE A 79 -22.97 14.18 3.17
CA ILE A 79 -22.04 13.70 4.21
C ILE A 79 -22.87 13.12 5.35
N SER A 80 -22.44 11.99 5.92
CA SER A 80 -23.12 11.33 7.04
C SER A 80 -22.58 11.78 8.41
N SER A 81 -23.39 11.60 9.46
CA SER A 81 -22.96 11.83 10.84
C SER A 81 -21.80 10.91 11.25
N THR A 82 -21.76 9.68 10.72
CA THR A 82 -20.65 8.75 10.92
C THR A 82 -19.33 9.32 10.39
N THR A 83 -19.35 9.88 9.17
CA THR A 83 -18.17 10.49 8.57
C THR A 83 -17.71 11.72 9.35
N LEU A 84 -18.63 12.59 9.77
CA LEU A 84 -18.28 13.73 10.62
C LEU A 84 -17.61 13.28 11.93
N ASN A 85 -18.15 12.25 12.58
CA ASN A 85 -17.57 11.68 13.80
C ASN A 85 -16.16 11.11 13.59
N LEU A 86 -15.88 10.50 12.43
CA LEU A 86 -14.52 10.03 12.10
C LEU A 86 -13.52 11.19 12.05
N TYR A 87 -13.89 12.32 11.44
CA TYR A 87 -13.05 13.52 11.42
C TYR A 87 -12.82 14.09 12.82
N HIS A 88 -13.87 14.16 13.65
CA HIS A 88 -13.71 14.56 15.05
C HIS A 88 -12.71 13.66 15.77
N SER A 89 -12.85 12.33 15.65
CA SER A 89 -11.93 11.38 16.27
C SER A 89 -10.49 11.57 15.81
N LEU A 90 -10.28 11.78 14.51
CA LEU A 90 -8.95 12.01 13.94
C LEU A 90 -8.31 13.31 14.43
N VAL A 91 -9.02 14.44 14.32
CA VAL A 91 -8.42 15.74 14.62
C VAL A 91 -8.27 15.98 16.12
N PHE A 92 -9.23 15.54 16.95
CA PHE A 92 -9.14 15.72 18.40
C PHE A 92 -8.16 14.75 19.07
N ALA A 93 -7.91 13.58 18.48
CA ALA A 93 -6.91 12.67 19.03
C ALA A 93 -5.48 13.22 18.87
N ILE A 94 -5.22 14.12 17.91
CA ILE A 94 -3.88 14.60 17.59
C ILE A 94 -3.84 16.13 17.47
N PRO A 95 -3.54 16.84 18.58
CA PRO A 95 -3.17 18.24 18.53
C PRO A 95 -1.97 18.43 17.59
N GLY A 96 -2.08 19.31 16.61
CA GLY A 96 -0.99 19.59 15.67
C GLY A 96 -0.83 18.57 14.53
N LEU A 97 -1.93 17.92 14.10
CA LEU A 97 -1.95 17.02 12.94
C LEU A 97 -1.22 17.60 11.70
N VAL A 98 -1.32 18.92 11.50
CA VAL A 98 -0.73 19.63 10.37
C VAL A 98 0.32 20.61 10.89
N SER A 99 1.55 20.48 10.40
CA SER A 99 2.61 21.47 10.61
C SER A 99 2.46 22.62 9.61
N LEU A 100 2.34 23.85 10.09
CA LEU A 100 2.15 25.01 9.23
C LEU A 100 3.47 25.52 8.66
N LEU A 101 3.50 25.77 7.36
CA LEU A 101 4.63 26.34 6.63
C LEU A 101 4.23 27.69 6.00
N PRO A 102 5.14 28.67 5.89
CA PRO A 102 4.78 29.98 5.33
C PRO A 102 4.44 29.97 3.83
N SER A 103 4.90 28.97 3.08
CA SER A 103 4.64 28.82 1.63
C SER A 103 4.90 27.38 1.17
N ASP A 104 4.39 27.06 -0.01
CA ASP A 104 4.61 25.79 -0.71
C ASP A 104 6.06 25.63 -1.19
N SER A 105 6.72 26.72 -1.58
CA SER A 105 8.14 26.71 -1.96
C SER A 105 9.02 26.23 -0.81
N ILE A 106 8.72 26.63 0.43
CA ILE A 106 9.46 26.17 1.62
C ILE A 106 9.30 24.65 1.81
N PHE A 107 8.11 24.11 1.55
CA PHE A 107 7.89 22.66 1.62
C PHE A 107 8.78 21.93 0.61
N LEU A 108 8.81 22.40 -0.64
CA LEU A 108 9.64 21.81 -1.69
C LEU A 108 11.13 21.92 -1.37
N ASP A 109 11.60 23.10 -0.93
CA ASP A 109 12.99 23.31 -0.55
C ASP A 109 13.44 22.34 0.56
N GLN A 110 12.57 22.04 1.52
CA GLN A 110 12.90 21.13 2.64
C GLN A 110 12.78 19.65 2.29
N PHE A 111 11.79 19.25 1.48
CA PHE A 111 11.39 17.84 1.37
C PHE A 111 11.48 17.23 -0.03
N GLN A 112 11.75 17.99 -1.10
CA GLN A 112 11.74 17.45 -2.47
C GLN A 112 12.71 16.27 -2.72
N TYR A 113 13.77 16.16 -1.93
CA TYR A 113 14.75 15.07 -1.99
C TYR A 113 14.50 13.96 -0.95
N LEU A 114 13.42 14.09 -0.17
CA LEU A 114 12.94 13.12 0.80
C LEU A 114 11.65 12.47 0.27
N HIS A 115 11.02 11.64 1.10
CA HIS A 115 9.74 11.01 0.79
C HIS A 115 8.59 12.03 0.83
N TYR A 116 8.50 12.91 -0.16
CA TYR A 116 7.45 13.94 -0.20
C TYR A 116 6.26 13.53 -1.07
N GLY A 117 5.13 14.21 -0.87
CA GLY A 117 3.97 14.14 -1.73
C GLY A 117 2.94 15.21 -1.37
N TYR A 118 1.84 15.21 -2.09
CA TYR A 118 0.71 16.09 -1.87
C TYR A 118 -0.49 15.30 -1.37
N SER A 119 -1.41 15.96 -0.66
CA SER A 119 -2.57 15.29 -0.11
C SER A 119 -3.76 16.23 0.04
N GLY A 120 -4.94 15.64 0.17
CA GLY A 120 -6.22 16.34 0.22
C GLY A 120 -7.34 15.49 -0.36
N PHE A 121 -8.51 16.07 -0.62
CA PHE A 121 -9.56 15.32 -1.33
C PHE A 121 -9.18 15.10 -2.79
N ALA A 122 -9.79 14.09 -3.41
CA ALA A 122 -9.56 13.77 -4.81
C ALA A 122 -10.06 14.90 -5.72
N MET A 123 -9.17 15.44 -6.55
CA MET A 123 -9.46 16.51 -7.51
C MET A 123 -9.18 16.05 -8.96
N PRO A 124 -9.75 16.71 -9.98
CA PRO A 124 -9.48 16.38 -11.39
C PRO A 124 -8.01 16.52 -11.80
N SER A 125 -7.28 17.48 -11.23
CA SER A 125 -5.88 17.80 -11.58
C SER A 125 -4.96 17.76 -10.37
N CYS A 126 -4.78 16.56 -9.80
CA CYS A 126 -3.89 16.36 -8.66
C CYS A 126 -2.40 16.42 -9.09
N PRO A 127 -1.53 17.12 -8.34
CA PRO A 127 -0.09 17.04 -8.55
C PRO A 127 0.45 15.65 -8.19
N ASN A 128 1.51 15.19 -8.84
CA ASN A 128 2.09 13.87 -8.59
C ASN A 128 3.34 13.97 -7.69
N PRO A 129 3.50 13.13 -6.65
CA PRO A 129 2.54 12.12 -6.15
C PRO A 129 1.43 12.72 -5.28
N TYR A 130 0.20 12.18 -5.39
CA TYR A 130 -0.96 12.62 -4.62
C TYR A 130 -1.54 11.50 -3.76
N VAL A 131 -1.93 11.84 -2.54
CA VAL A 131 -2.53 10.93 -1.56
C VAL A 131 -3.90 11.45 -1.13
N SER A 132 -4.96 10.74 -1.53
CA SER A 132 -6.35 11.08 -1.20
C SER A 132 -7.16 9.94 -0.59
N CYS A 133 -6.59 8.73 -0.59
CA CYS A 133 -7.21 7.52 -0.10
C CYS A 133 -6.15 6.51 0.35
N TYR A 134 -6.56 5.45 1.04
CA TYR A 134 -5.65 4.36 1.42
C TYR A 134 -4.83 3.84 0.22
N SER A 135 -5.45 3.61 -0.93
CA SER A 135 -4.77 3.05 -2.10
C SER A 135 -3.68 3.99 -2.63
N SER A 136 -3.93 5.30 -2.70
CA SER A 136 -2.94 6.27 -3.16
C SER A 136 -1.84 6.50 -2.13
N TRP A 137 -2.16 6.50 -0.83
CA TRP A 137 -1.17 6.50 0.24
C TRP A 137 -0.24 5.29 0.15
N PHE A 138 -0.83 4.10 -0.02
CA PHE A 138 -0.07 2.86 -0.10
C PHE A 138 0.87 2.85 -1.31
N GLU A 139 0.37 3.24 -2.49
CA GLU A 139 1.21 3.33 -3.68
C GLU A 139 2.35 4.35 -3.52
N TRP A 140 2.05 5.53 -2.97
CA TRP A 140 3.06 6.55 -2.66
C TRP A 140 4.15 6.01 -1.73
N LYS A 141 3.76 5.27 -0.69
CA LYS A 141 4.68 4.65 0.27
C LYS A 141 5.50 3.54 -0.38
N ARG A 142 4.84 2.67 -1.13
CA ARG A 142 5.42 1.51 -1.82
C ARG A 142 6.49 1.93 -2.82
N LEU A 143 6.19 2.92 -3.66
CA LEU A 143 7.13 3.41 -4.66
C LEU A 143 8.42 3.93 -4.01
N TRP A 144 8.29 4.73 -2.94
CA TRP A 144 9.46 5.23 -2.20
C TRP A 144 10.27 4.09 -1.58
N LEU A 145 9.64 3.21 -0.80
CA LEU A 145 10.33 2.15 -0.06
C LEU A 145 10.91 1.08 -0.98
N SER A 146 10.37 0.89 -2.19
CA SER A 146 11.00 0.03 -3.19
C SER A 146 12.38 0.54 -3.61
N GLN A 147 12.60 1.86 -3.61
CA GLN A 147 13.87 2.49 -3.97
C GLN A 147 14.75 2.76 -2.75
N HIS A 148 14.16 2.90 -1.57
CA HIS A 148 14.81 3.20 -0.30
C HIS A 148 14.62 2.06 0.70
N GLN A 149 14.94 0.83 0.29
CA GLN A 149 14.64 -0.39 1.06
C GLN A 149 15.29 -0.43 2.45
N VAL A 150 16.37 0.34 2.66
CA VAL A 150 17.01 0.51 3.99
C VAL A 150 16.13 1.24 5.01
N GLU A 151 15.11 1.98 4.56
CA GLU A 151 14.13 2.65 5.41
C GLU A 151 12.95 1.75 5.82
N ILE A 152 12.88 0.52 5.30
CA ILE A 152 11.79 -0.40 5.62
C ILE A 152 11.86 -0.76 7.11
N VAL A 153 10.76 -0.48 7.81
CA VAL A 153 10.61 -0.81 9.23
C VAL A 153 10.05 -2.22 9.36
N TRP A 154 10.92 -3.16 9.70
CA TRP A 154 10.55 -4.53 10.03
C TRP A 154 9.97 -4.59 11.45
N LYS A 155 8.75 -5.11 11.58
CA LYS A 155 8.07 -5.33 12.87
C LYS A 155 8.54 -6.63 13.49
N ASN A 156 8.40 -6.74 14.81
CA ASN A 156 8.67 -8.00 15.51
C ASN A 156 7.61 -9.04 15.12
N GLY A 157 8.06 -10.20 14.66
CA GLY A 157 7.18 -11.27 14.17
C GLY A 157 6.89 -11.23 12.67
N ASP A 158 7.41 -10.24 11.94
CA ASP A 158 7.48 -10.33 10.47
C ASP A 158 8.35 -11.52 10.09
N ASP A 159 8.01 -12.20 8.99
CA ASP A 159 8.90 -13.21 8.44
C ASP A 159 10.09 -12.54 7.74
N ASP A 160 11.19 -13.28 7.56
CA ASP A 160 12.45 -12.74 7.05
C ASP A 160 12.35 -12.19 5.61
N PHE A 161 11.25 -12.46 4.91
CA PHE A 161 11.09 -12.18 3.49
C PHE A 161 9.99 -11.16 3.20
N LEU A 162 8.91 -11.08 3.98
CA LEU A 162 7.75 -10.23 3.72
C LEU A 162 7.55 -9.18 4.82
N PRO A 163 8.03 -7.93 4.61
CA PRO A 163 7.84 -6.84 5.58
C PRO A 163 6.37 -6.40 5.77
N ASN A 164 5.45 -6.81 4.89
CA ASN A 164 4.03 -6.46 4.94
C ASN A 164 3.13 -7.71 4.82
N LYS A 165 3.31 -8.68 5.72
CA LYS A 165 2.49 -9.90 5.76
C LYS A 165 0.99 -9.62 5.77
N THR A 166 0.52 -8.69 6.61
CA THR A 166 -0.92 -8.31 6.69
C THR A 166 -1.48 -7.88 5.34
N LEU A 167 -0.69 -7.13 4.56
CA LEU A 167 -1.14 -6.70 3.24
C LEU A 167 -1.14 -7.84 2.23
N SER A 168 -0.19 -8.77 2.35
CA SER A 168 -0.17 -10.00 1.57
C SER A 168 -1.48 -10.78 1.82
N ASP A 169 -1.87 -10.97 3.08
CA ASP A 169 -3.12 -11.62 3.46
C ASP A 169 -4.36 -10.90 2.90
N GLU A 170 -4.37 -9.57 2.92
CA GLU A 170 -5.45 -8.76 2.35
C GLU A 170 -5.56 -8.88 0.83
N ILE A 171 -4.42 -8.95 0.12
CA ILE A 171 -4.40 -9.19 -1.33
C ILE A 171 -5.02 -10.56 -1.63
N LEU A 172 -4.57 -11.62 -0.95
CA LEU A 172 -5.12 -12.96 -1.14
C LEU A 172 -6.61 -13.02 -0.80
N TRP A 173 -7.03 -12.31 0.24
CA TRP A 173 -8.44 -12.26 0.63
C TRP A 173 -9.31 -11.51 -0.39
N LYS A 174 -8.82 -10.42 -0.98
CA LYS A 174 -9.51 -9.73 -2.08
C LYS A 174 -9.69 -10.65 -3.28
N GLU A 175 -8.68 -11.47 -3.58
CA GLU A 175 -8.81 -12.48 -4.63
C GLU A 175 -9.91 -13.51 -4.30
N VAL A 176 -10.01 -13.99 -3.05
CA VAL A 176 -11.11 -14.87 -2.61
C VAL A 176 -12.48 -14.23 -2.80
N ILE A 177 -12.67 -12.98 -2.35
CA ILE A 177 -13.94 -12.25 -2.49
C ILE A 177 -14.27 -12.02 -3.96
N SER A 178 -13.31 -11.60 -4.78
CA SER A 178 -13.54 -11.33 -6.21
C SER A 178 -13.99 -12.57 -6.99
N HIS A 179 -13.68 -13.77 -6.48
CA HIS A 179 -14.13 -15.05 -7.03
C HIS A 179 -15.40 -15.59 -6.36
N GLY A 180 -16.01 -14.86 -5.42
CA GLY A 180 -17.23 -15.25 -4.72
C GLY A 180 -17.06 -16.46 -3.80
N MET A 181 -15.86 -16.65 -3.24
CA MET A 181 -15.49 -17.82 -2.42
C MET A 181 -15.43 -17.52 -0.92
N GLU A 182 -15.92 -16.36 -0.47
CA GLU A 182 -15.92 -15.96 0.93
C GLU A 182 -16.74 -16.90 1.83
N ASP A 183 -17.76 -17.54 1.28
CA ASP A 183 -18.61 -18.53 1.96
C ASP A 183 -17.86 -19.81 2.34
N LYS A 184 -16.69 -20.06 1.71
CA LYS A 184 -15.84 -21.22 2.00
C LYS A 184 -14.94 -21.02 3.21
N LEU A 185 -14.79 -19.80 3.71
CA LEU A 185 -13.89 -19.49 4.82
C LEU A 185 -14.12 -20.37 6.08
N PRO A 186 -15.36 -20.69 6.50
CA PRO A 186 -15.59 -21.58 7.64
C PRO A 186 -15.04 -23.01 7.46
N LYS A 187 -15.05 -23.53 6.22
CA LYS A 187 -14.49 -24.87 5.88
C LYS A 187 -13.00 -24.95 6.24
N TYR A 188 -12.30 -23.82 6.14
CA TYR A 188 -10.87 -23.70 6.42
C TYR A 188 -10.59 -23.04 7.78
N LYS A 189 -11.55 -23.12 8.72
CA LYS A 189 -11.42 -22.61 10.09
C LYS A 189 -11.02 -21.13 10.15
N GLY A 190 -11.47 -20.32 9.19
CA GLY A 190 -11.11 -18.91 9.13
C GLY A 190 -9.78 -18.59 8.43
N ASN A 191 -9.06 -19.59 7.89
CA ASN A 191 -7.78 -19.36 7.24
C ASN A 191 -7.96 -18.87 5.79
N ARG A 192 -7.69 -17.58 5.58
CA ARG A 192 -7.84 -16.89 4.29
C ARG A 192 -6.86 -17.41 3.24
N THR A 193 -5.59 -17.63 3.59
CA THR A 193 -4.57 -18.16 2.68
C THR A 193 -4.94 -19.55 2.18
N ILE A 194 -5.31 -20.48 3.07
CA ILE A 194 -5.71 -21.83 2.66
C ILE A 194 -6.96 -21.76 1.78
N THR A 195 -7.92 -20.90 2.13
CA THR A 195 -9.12 -20.69 1.29
C THR A 195 -8.73 -20.21 -0.11
N PHE A 196 -7.83 -19.24 -0.25
CA PHE A 196 -7.30 -18.79 -1.54
C PHE A 196 -6.68 -19.95 -2.34
N TYR A 197 -5.79 -20.73 -1.74
CA TYR A 197 -5.10 -21.79 -2.47
C TYR A 197 -6.06 -22.91 -2.90
N GLU A 198 -6.94 -23.35 -2.01
CA GLU A 198 -7.83 -24.48 -2.29
C GLU A 198 -9.01 -24.11 -3.19
N GLU A 199 -9.57 -22.92 -3.02
CA GLU A 199 -10.81 -22.53 -3.70
C GLU A 199 -10.58 -21.66 -4.93
N VAL A 200 -9.43 -20.98 -5.03
CA VAL A 200 -9.07 -20.10 -6.14
C VAL A 200 -7.88 -20.63 -6.93
N MET A 201 -6.69 -20.70 -6.33
CA MET A 201 -5.43 -21.00 -7.06
C MET A 201 -5.46 -22.37 -7.74
N LYS A 202 -5.75 -23.45 -7.00
CA LYS A 202 -5.79 -24.82 -7.56
C LYS A 202 -6.80 -24.99 -8.68
N LYS A 203 -7.85 -24.15 -8.73
CA LYS A 203 -8.90 -24.21 -9.74
C LYS A 203 -8.59 -23.42 -11.01
N LYS A 204 -7.45 -22.71 -11.07
CA LYS A 204 -7.03 -21.98 -12.28
C LYS A 204 -6.64 -22.91 -13.42
N GLY A 205 -6.26 -24.15 -13.14
CA GLY A 205 -5.94 -25.17 -14.15
C GLY A 205 -4.88 -24.66 -15.15
N PRO A 206 -5.20 -24.53 -16.45
CA PRO A 206 -4.24 -24.04 -17.45
C PRO A 206 -3.82 -22.57 -17.24
N ASN A 207 -4.59 -21.79 -16.49
CA ASN A 207 -4.32 -20.35 -16.26
C ASN A 207 -3.44 -20.08 -15.03
N THR A 208 -2.98 -21.12 -14.33
CA THR A 208 -2.22 -20.98 -13.07
C THR A 208 -0.98 -20.11 -13.25
N GLU A 209 -0.26 -20.26 -14.36
CA GLU A 209 0.95 -19.46 -14.62
C GLU A 209 0.68 -17.96 -14.69
N ALA A 210 -0.28 -17.55 -15.54
CA ALA A 210 -0.63 -16.15 -15.72
C ALA A 210 -1.16 -15.54 -14.42
N TYR A 211 -1.99 -16.31 -13.69
CA TYR A 211 -2.55 -15.87 -12.42
C TYR A 211 -1.49 -15.81 -11.30
N THR A 212 -0.50 -16.69 -11.33
CA THR A 212 0.67 -16.65 -10.45
C THR A 212 1.47 -15.37 -10.68
N ILE A 213 1.71 -15.00 -11.94
CA ILE A 213 2.40 -13.74 -12.26
C ILE A 213 1.60 -12.55 -11.72
N GLU A 214 0.28 -12.54 -11.96
CA GLU A 214 -0.57 -11.45 -11.52
C GLU A 214 -0.57 -11.29 -10.00
N VAL A 215 -0.97 -12.32 -9.26
CA VAL A 215 -1.11 -12.24 -7.79
C VAL A 215 0.26 -12.20 -7.11
N GLY A 216 1.21 -13.03 -7.55
CA GLY A 216 2.56 -13.08 -6.99
C GLY A 216 3.29 -11.75 -7.16
N LYS A 217 3.14 -11.06 -8.30
CA LYS A 217 3.68 -9.71 -8.49
C LYS A 217 3.02 -8.70 -7.57
N LYS A 218 1.68 -8.68 -7.46
CA LYS A 218 0.96 -7.79 -6.54
C LYS A 218 1.49 -7.93 -5.11
N VAL A 219 1.67 -9.17 -4.65
CA VAL A 219 2.17 -9.46 -3.31
C VAL A 219 3.66 -9.08 -3.16
N ALA A 220 4.52 -9.41 -4.12
CA ALA A 220 5.94 -9.04 -4.06
C ALA A 220 6.11 -7.51 -4.01
N GLU A 221 5.43 -6.78 -4.88
CA GLU A 221 5.46 -5.32 -4.91
C GLU A 221 4.88 -4.71 -3.64
N ALA A 222 3.82 -5.31 -3.09
CA ALA A 222 3.25 -4.88 -1.81
C ALA A 222 4.23 -5.04 -0.64
N ASN A 223 5.23 -5.92 -0.79
CA ASN A 223 6.34 -6.15 0.12
C ASN A 223 7.62 -5.42 -0.31
N TYR A 224 7.48 -4.38 -1.14
CA TYR A 224 8.56 -3.50 -1.61
C TYR A 224 9.63 -4.17 -2.47
N TYR A 225 9.41 -5.41 -2.92
CA TYR A 225 10.32 -6.07 -3.84
C TYR A 225 10.33 -5.36 -5.20
N ILE A 226 11.52 -5.25 -5.80
CA ILE A 226 11.71 -4.70 -7.15
C ILE A 226 11.84 -5.85 -8.13
N TYR A 227 11.08 -5.80 -9.22
CA TYR A 227 11.21 -6.75 -10.32
C TYR A 227 12.56 -6.60 -11.04
N LEU A 228 13.26 -7.71 -11.26
CA LEU A 228 14.54 -7.75 -11.95
C LEU A 228 14.38 -8.38 -13.35
N PRO A 229 14.06 -7.61 -14.39
CA PRO A 229 13.79 -8.15 -15.73
C PRO A 229 15.02 -8.82 -16.36
N VAL A 230 16.21 -8.25 -16.17
CA VAL A 230 17.46 -8.78 -16.74
C VAL A 230 17.81 -10.13 -16.10
N LEU A 231 17.81 -10.22 -14.76
CA LEU A 231 18.07 -11.47 -14.05
C LEU A 231 17.01 -12.53 -14.39
N SER A 232 15.73 -12.13 -14.43
CA SER A 232 14.62 -13.02 -14.83
C SER A 232 14.79 -13.61 -16.22
N ARG A 233 15.35 -12.85 -17.16
CA ARG A 233 15.65 -13.33 -18.52
C ARG A 233 16.85 -14.27 -18.52
N ASN A 234 17.96 -13.85 -17.90
CA ASN A 234 19.19 -14.63 -17.86
C ASN A 234 18.98 -16.00 -17.20
N GLU A 235 18.27 -16.05 -16.06
CA GLU A 235 17.93 -17.31 -15.39
C GLU A 235 17.06 -18.20 -16.27
N ARG A 236 16.03 -17.63 -16.92
CA ARG A 236 15.17 -18.38 -17.84
C ARG A 236 15.96 -19.01 -18.97
N ASP A 237 16.92 -18.27 -19.53
CA ASP A 237 17.77 -18.75 -20.62
C ASP A 237 18.73 -19.84 -20.15
N ALA A 238 19.22 -19.77 -18.91
CA ALA A 238 20.13 -20.74 -18.31
C ALA A 238 19.44 -22.05 -17.92
N VAL A 239 18.26 -21.99 -17.29
CA VAL A 239 17.54 -23.18 -16.80
C VAL A 239 16.45 -23.70 -17.75
N LYS A 240 16.16 -22.99 -18.85
CA LYS A 240 15.09 -23.31 -19.82
C LYS A 240 13.71 -23.46 -19.18
N SER A 241 13.43 -22.67 -18.14
CA SER A 241 12.16 -22.63 -17.42
C SER A 241 11.78 -21.19 -17.09
N LEU A 242 10.49 -20.93 -16.90
CA LEU A 242 9.99 -19.59 -16.57
C LEU A 242 10.56 -19.10 -15.23
N ARG A 243 10.99 -17.84 -15.25
CA ARG A 243 11.55 -17.15 -14.10
C ARG A 243 11.03 -15.71 -14.06
N THR A 244 10.42 -15.36 -12.94
CA THR A 244 10.03 -14.00 -12.58
C THR A 244 10.63 -13.70 -11.24
N ILE A 245 11.67 -12.89 -11.20
CA ILE A 245 12.54 -12.70 -10.05
C ILE A 245 12.44 -11.27 -9.55
N PHE A 246 12.34 -11.13 -8.24
CA PHE A 246 12.33 -9.86 -7.55
C PHE A 246 13.42 -9.80 -6.48
N ARG A 247 13.78 -8.59 -6.06
CA ARG A 247 14.79 -8.33 -5.02
C ARG A 247 14.30 -7.38 -3.94
N LEU A 248 14.66 -7.69 -2.71
CA LEU A 248 14.55 -6.83 -1.53
C LEU A 248 15.89 -6.80 -0.79
N ILE A 249 16.23 -5.69 -0.14
CA ILE A 249 17.26 -5.67 0.91
C ILE A 249 16.60 -6.15 2.20
N GLY A 250 17.01 -7.32 2.68
CA GLY A 250 16.47 -7.94 3.88
C GLY A 250 16.84 -7.18 5.16
N ARG A 251 16.25 -7.59 6.28
CA ARG A 251 16.48 -6.97 7.60
C ARG A 251 17.95 -6.98 8.05
N ASN A 252 18.73 -7.93 7.55
CA ASN A 252 20.17 -8.04 7.79
C ASN A 252 21.02 -7.13 6.88
N GLY A 253 20.39 -6.28 6.06
CA GLY A 253 21.06 -5.40 5.10
C GLY A 253 21.56 -6.09 3.83
N SER A 254 21.34 -7.40 3.68
CA SER A 254 21.80 -8.18 2.52
C SER A 254 20.67 -8.34 1.50
N PRO A 255 20.98 -8.41 0.20
CA PRO A 255 19.98 -8.73 -0.81
C PRO A 255 19.36 -10.11 -0.56
N GLN A 256 18.06 -10.19 -0.76
CA GLN A 256 17.32 -11.44 -0.86
C GLN A 256 16.41 -11.40 -2.07
N TYR A 257 16.06 -12.57 -2.58
CA TYR A 257 15.30 -12.69 -3.81
C TYR A 257 14.10 -13.59 -3.61
N ILE A 258 13.08 -13.32 -4.41
CA ILE A 258 11.93 -14.19 -4.58
C ILE A 258 11.80 -14.50 -6.06
N SER A 259 11.67 -15.78 -6.42
CA SER A 259 11.12 -16.17 -7.72
C SER A 259 9.70 -16.72 -7.59
N LEU A 260 8.91 -16.57 -8.66
CA LEU A 260 7.58 -17.16 -8.73
C LEU A 260 7.67 -18.62 -9.22
N ASP A 261 7.10 -19.56 -8.46
CA ASP A 261 6.77 -20.89 -9.00
C ASP A 261 5.44 -20.81 -9.75
N HIS A 262 5.57 -20.77 -11.08
CA HIS A 262 4.48 -20.70 -12.04
C HIS A 262 3.56 -21.93 -12.04
N LYS A 263 4.00 -23.06 -11.47
CA LYS A 263 3.23 -24.31 -11.49
C LYS A 263 2.25 -24.40 -10.33
N HIS A 264 2.67 -24.02 -9.12
CA HIS A 264 1.83 -24.16 -7.93
C HIS A 264 1.37 -22.81 -7.36
N GLY A 265 1.83 -21.69 -7.90
CA GLY A 265 1.46 -20.36 -7.43
C GLY A 265 2.12 -20.04 -6.10
N MET A 266 3.42 -20.29 -6.00
CA MET A 266 4.21 -20.12 -4.78
C MET A 266 5.34 -19.11 -4.98
N PHE A 267 5.92 -18.68 -3.87
CA PHE A 267 7.22 -18.03 -3.84
C PHE A 267 8.31 -19.05 -3.57
N GLU A 268 9.39 -18.95 -4.32
CA GLU A 268 10.67 -19.59 -4.01
C GLU A 268 11.59 -18.51 -3.46
N TYR A 269 12.13 -18.72 -2.27
CA TYR A 269 12.98 -17.73 -1.59
C TYR A 269 14.45 -18.02 -1.80
N HIS A 270 15.27 -16.99 -1.98
CA HIS A 270 16.71 -17.12 -2.20
C HIS A 270 17.50 -16.09 -1.39
N ASN A 271 18.69 -16.48 -0.94
CA ASN A 271 19.63 -15.57 -0.28
C ASN A 271 20.38 -14.66 -1.28
N GLU A 272 21.29 -13.83 -0.78
CA GLU A 272 22.15 -12.95 -1.59
C GLU A 272 22.99 -13.66 -2.67
N ARG A 273 23.24 -14.96 -2.51
CA ARG A 273 24.01 -15.81 -3.43
C ARG A 273 23.14 -16.54 -4.44
N GLY A 274 21.81 -16.41 -4.34
CA GLY A 274 20.87 -17.13 -5.19
C GLY A 274 20.67 -18.59 -4.77
N ASP A 275 21.07 -18.98 -3.55
CA ASP A 275 20.77 -20.29 -3.00
C ASP A 275 19.30 -20.36 -2.58
N HIS A 276 18.59 -21.37 -3.06
CA HIS A 276 17.20 -21.61 -2.71
C HIS A 276 17.09 -21.92 -1.21
N ARG A 277 16.13 -21.28 -0.54
CA ARG A 277 15.86 -21.38 0.90
C ARG A 277 14.55 -22.10 1.21
N GLY A 278 13.75 -22.42 0.20
CA GLY A 278 12.49 -23.12 0.33
C GLY A 278 11.37 -22.44 -0.45
N GLU A 279 10.27 -23.17 -0.53
CA GLU A 279 9.05 -22.72 -1.19
C GLU A 279 8.00 -22.31 -0.14
N PHE A 280 7.34 -21.20 -0.38
CA PHE A 280 6.40 -20.56 0.53
C PHE A 280 5.16 -20.12 -0.24
N LYS A 281 4.01 -20.13 0.43
CA LYS A 281 2.81 -19.50 -0.09
C LYS A 281 3.00 -17.99 -0.17
N PHE A 282 2.13 -17.31 -0.90
CA PHE A 282 2.19 -15.86 -1.06
C PHE A 282 2.02 -15.07 0.25
N ASP A 283 1.49 -15.66 1.32
CA ASP A 283 1.49 -15.05 2.65
C ASP A 283 2.80 -15.29 3.45
N GLY A 284 3.79 -15.96 2.86
CA GLY A 284 5.03 -16.36 3.51
C GLY A 284 4.91 -17.63 4.37
N SER A 285 3.78 -18.34 4.34
CA SER A 285 3.67 -19.62 5.04
C SER A 285 4.46 -20.73 4.33
N TYR A 286 5.27 -21.46 5.08
CA TYR A 286 6.12 -22.53 4.56
C TYR A 286 5.33 -23.59 3.77
N ASN A 287 5.89 -24.06 2.66
CA ASN A 287 5.35 -25.15 1.84
C ASN A 287 6.34 -26.32 1.73
N SER A 288 7.57 -26.08 1.27
CA SER A 288 8.57 -27.14 1.11
C SER A 288 10.01 -26.65 1.29
N GLU A 289 10.91 -27.62 1.49
CA GLU A 289 12.32 -27.38 1.80
C GLU A 289 13.11 -26.86 0.60
N ALA A 290 14.33 -26.37 0.89
CA ALA A 290 15.28 -25.92 -0.11
C ALA A 290 15.69 -27.06 -1.05
N GLN A 291 15.91 -26.71 -2.32
CA GLN A 291 16.32 -27.64 -3.38
C GLN A 291 17.40 -26.99 -4.23
N ASN A 292 18.59 -27.61 -4.29
CA ASN A 292 19.75 -27.07 -5.03
C ASN A 292 19.50 -26.93 -6.55
N SER A 293 18.56 -27.70 -7.10
CA SER A 293 18.10 -27.57 -8.49
C SER A 293 17.49 -26.19 -8.76
N HIS A 294 16.93 -25.53 -7.74
CA HIS A 294 16.21 -24.25 -7.84
C HIS A 294 17.10 -23.04 -7.54
N ASN A 295 18.40 -23.23 -7.27
CA ASN A 295 19.35 -22.12 -7.15
C ASN A 295 19.47 -21.36 -8.46
N PHE A 296 19.67 -20.04 -8.36
CA PHE A 296 20.00 -19.19 -9.51
C PHE A 296 21.36 -19.58 -10.10
N ARG A 297 21.49 -19.50 -11.42
CA ARG A 297 22.67 -19.92 -12.20
C ARG A 297 23.51 -18.77 -12.73
N THR A 298 22.89 -17.60 -12.86
CA THR A 298 23.40 -16.41 -13.54
C THR A 298 23.51 -15.21 -12.62
N LEU A 299 23.05 -15.33 -11.36
CA LEU A 299 23.34 -14.33 -10.36
C LEU A 299 24.86 -14.29 -10.19
N GLU A 300 25.47 -13.17 -10.58
CA GLU A 300 26.90 -13.00 -10.47
C GLU A 300 27.30 -13.22 -9.01
N SER A 301 28.02 -14.31 -8.76
CA SER A 301 28.86 -14.38 -7.57
C SER A 301 29.85 -13.24 -7.73
N LYS A 302 29.64 -12.12 -7.04
CA LYS A 302 30.77 -11.24 -6.75
C LYS A 302 31.70 -12.05 -5.86
N GLY A 303 32.65 -12.72 -6.50
CA GLY A 303 33.90 -13.04 -5.85
C GLY A 303 34.56 -11.71 -5.52
N GLU A 304 34.68 -11.45 -4.23
CA GLU A 304 35.89 -11.03 -3.54
C GLU A 304 35.74 -11.36 -2.06
#